data_AF-A0A6G9H101-F1
#
_entry.id   AF-A0A6G9H101-F1
#
_cell.length_a   1.000
_cell.length_b   1.000
_cell.length_c   1.000
_cell.angle_alpha   90.00
_cell.angle_beta   90.00
_cell.angle_gamma   90.00
#
_symmetry.space_group_name_H-M   'P 1'
#
loop_
_entity.id
_entity.type
_entity.pdbx_description
1 polymer ?
#
loop_
_entity_poly.entity_id
_entity_poly.type
_entity_poly.pdbx_seq_one_letter_code
_entity_poly.pdbx_strand_id
1 'polypeptide(L)'
;MAYQLQAVAGGELLLRGASEGLVGACVVPLGGGVALVPMTDRLVDAVGEGDSGRALGFWRLPGGFEAVLARWSRAGAVAYVEAEYFGGAGEQSAAVWEGGELAWGPVHVPEGREFSADGGPISQALRRLGVVAREGQDEFATLGLGRHRDNERWIRAGGGR
;
A
#
# COMPACT_ATOMS: atom_id res chain seq x y z
N MET A 1 2.43 21.21 1.25
CA MET A 1 2.92 19.90 1.75
C MET A 1 2.13 18.85 1.00
N ALA A 2 2.83 18.05 0.18
CA ALA A 2 2.25 16.91 -0.51
C ALA A 2 2.26 15.71 0.44
N TYR A 3 1.13 15.01 0.59
CA TYR A 3 1.11 13.68 1.21
C TYR A 3 1.58 12.69 0.17
N GLN A 4 2.58 11.88 0.47
CA GLN A 4 2.97 10.74 -0.36
C GLN A 4 2.89 9.46 0.48
N LEU A 5 2.14 8.48 0.00
CA LEU A 5 2.09 7.13 0.54
C LEU A 5 2.48 6.17 -0.57
N GLN A 6 3.50 5.35 -0.35
CA GLN A 6 3.77 4.17 -1.17
C GLN A 6 4.00 3.01 -0.21
N ALA A 7 3.15 2.00 -0.26
CA ALA A 7 3.20 0.90 0.70
C ALA A 7 2.63 -0.39 0.15
N VAL A 8 3.12 -1.50 0.69
CA VAL A 8 2.50 -2.81 0.56
C VAL A 8 1.52 -2.98 1.73
N ALA A 9 0.27 -3.32 1.46
CA ALA A 9 -0.76 -3.60 2.47
C ALA A 9 -1.13 -5.09 2.47
N GLY A 10 -1.42 -5.65 3.63
CA GLY A 10 -1.76 -7.07 3.76
C GLY A 10 -1.98 -7.48 5.20
N GLY A 11 -2.30 -8.76 5.42
CA GLY A 11 -2.44 -9.31 6.77
C GLY A 11 -1.15 -9.11 7.58
N GLU A 12 -1.26 -8.69 8.85
CA GLU A 12 -0.10 -8.34 9.67
C GLU A 12 0.90 -9.51 9.80
N LEU A 13 0.41 -10.71 10.11
CA LEU A 13 1.24 -11.90 10.24
C LEU A 13 1.93 -12.26 8.92
N LEU A 14 1.22 -12.12 7.80
CA LEU A 14 1.77 -12.34 6.46
C LEU A 14 2.90 -11.36 6.20
N LEU A 15 2.66 -10.06 6.39
CA LEU A 15 3.66 -9.04 6.13
C LEU A 15 4.88 -9.17 7.04
N ARG A 16 4.70 -9.55 8.30
CA ARG A 16 5.82 -9.82 9.22
C ARG A 16 6.70 -10.97 8.73
N GLY A 17 6.11 -12.10 8.33
CA GLY A 17 6.89 -13.22 7.80
C GLY A 17 7.49 -12.93 6.42
N ALA A 18 6.76 -12.22 5.57
CA ALA A 18 7.19 -11.93 4.20
C ALA A 18 8.31 -10.87 4.14
N SER A 19 8.32 -9.94 5.10
CA SER A 19 9.36 -8.91 5.24
C SER A 19 10.51 -9.32 6.15
N GLU A 20 10.47 -10.51 6.74
CA GLU A 20 11.53 -11.03 7.60
C GLU A 20 12.85 -11.12 6.80
N GLY A 21 13.89 -10.43 7.28
CA GLY A 21 15.20 -10.39 6.63
C GLY A 21 15.34 -9.35 5.50
N LEU A 22 14.28 -8.61 5.14
CA LEU A 22 14.39 -7.50 4.20
C LEU A 22 14.92 -6.24 4.90
N VAL A 23 16.06 -5.76 4.44
CA VAL A 23 16.66 -4.53 4.95
C VAL A 23 15.75 -3.33 4.62
N GLY A 24 15.39 -2.57 5.64
CA GLY A 24 14.54 -1.38 5.47
C GLY A 24 13.04 -1.64 5.43
N ALA A 25 12.59 -2.90 5.54
CA ALA A 25 11.17 -3.20 5.72
C ALA A 25 10.75 -2.93 7.17
N CYS A 26 9.67 -2.16 7.35
CA CYS A 26 9.06 -1.90 8.65
C CYS A 26 7.57 -2.19 8.55
N VAL A 27 7.07 -3.13 9.36
CA VAL A 27 5.64 -3.45 9.41
C VAL A 27 4.94 -2.50 10.37
N VAL A 28 4.06 -1.65 9.82
CA VAL A 28 3.24 -0.69 10.55
C VAL A 28 1.82 -1.24 10.67
N PRO A 29 1.39 -1.71 11.85
CA PRO A 29 0.03 -2.17 12.05
C PRO A 29 -0.95 -1.00 11.96
N LEU A 30 -2.03 -1.15 11.18
CA LEU A 30 -3.08 -0.13 11.05
C LEU A 30 -4.30 -0.44 11.92
N GLY A 31 -4.62 -1.72 12.09
CA GLY A 31 -5.82 -2.21 12.77
C GLY A 31 -6.63 -3.16 11.88
N GLY A 32 -7.57 -3.90 12.48
CA GLY A 32 -8.39 -4.86 11.73
C GLY A 32 -7.62 -6.07 11.17
N GLY A 33 -6.44 -6.38 11.73
CA GLY A 33 -5.57 -7.48 11.28
C GLY A 33 -4.71 -7.15 10.06
N VAL A 34 -4.77 -5.90 9.56
CA VAL A 34 -4.00 -5.42 8.41
C VAL A 34 -2.85 -4.52 8.87
N ALA A 35 -1.73 -4.63 8.15
CA ALA A 35 -0.55 -3.79 8.32
C ALA A 35 -0.09 -3.22 6.97
N LEU A 36 0.82 -2.26 7.05
CA LEU A 36 1.55 -1.71 5.91
C LEU A 36 3.04 -1.99 6.03
N VAL A 37 3.69 -2.17 4.89
CA VAL A 37 5.14 -2.03 4.75
C VAL A 37 5.40 -0.84 3.83
N PRO A 38 5.80 0.32 4.35
CA PRO A 38 6.14 1.48 3.53
C PRO A 38 7.32 1.18 2.61
N MET A 39 7.20 1.55 1.33
CA MET A 39 8.27 1.44 0.33
C MET A 39 9.26 2.60 0.48
N THR A 40 10.14 2.47 1.47
CA THR A 40 11.28 3.37 1.64
C THR A 40 12.32 3.13 0.56
N ASP A 41 13.20 4.11 0.30
CA ASP A 41 14.29 3.96 -0.66
C ASP A 41 15.15 2.74 -0.36
N ARG A 42 15.43 2.48 0.92
CA ARG A 42 16.20 1.30 1.34
C ARG A 42 15.51 -0.01 1.00
N LEU A 43 14.18 -0.07 1.16
CA LEU A 43 13.43 -1.26 0.79
C LEU A 43 13.41 -1.44 -0.73
N VAL A 44 13.20 -0.36 -1.47
CA VAL A 44 13.27 -0.34 -2.94
C VAL A 44 14.64 -0.84 -3.42
N ASP A 45 15.73 -0.33 -2.85
CA ASP A 45 17.09 -0.74 -3.20
C ASP A 45 17.35 -2.21 -2.84
N ALA A 46 16.79 -2.69 -1.72
CA ALA A 46 16.97 -4.08 -1.26
C ALA A 46 16.18 -5.10 -2.08
N VAL A 47 15.06 -4.70 -2.71
CA VAL A 47 14.19 -5.59 -3.49
C VAL A 47 14.33 -5.39 -4.99
N GLY A 48 14.87 -4.24 -5.41
CA GLY A 48 15.10 -3.84 -6.79
C GLY A 48 16.46 -4.28 -7.30
N GLU A 49 16.74 -5.59 -7.29
CA GLU A 49 17.85 -6.14 -8.07
C GLU A 49 17.32 -6.63 -9.42
N GLY A 50 17.33 -5.77 -10.45
CA GLY A 50 17.37 -6.27 -11.83
C GLY A 50 16.65 -5.51 -12.94
N ASP A 51 15.71 -4.61 -12.65
CA ASP A 51 15.03 -3.87 -13.73
C ASP A 51 14.68 -2.43 -13.33
N SER A 52 15.24 -1.46 -14.07
CA SER A 52 15.05 -0.02 -13.86
C SER A 52 13.68 0.48 -14.38
N GLY A 53 12.85 -0.40 -14.93
CA GLY A 53 11.51 -0.07 -15.41
C GLY A 53 10.50 0.14 -14.27
N ARG A 54 9.64 1.15 -14.39
CA ARG A 54 8.42 1.27 -13.56
C ARG A 54 7.44 0.18 -13.95
N ALA A 55 7.07 -0.67 -13.00
CA ALA A 55 6.15 -1.78 -13.19
C ALA A 55 4.68 -1.30 -13.20
N LEU A 56 3.86 -1.84 -14.11
CA LEU A 56 2.39 -1.69 -14.13
C LEU A 56 1.83 -0.24 -14.10
N GLY A 57 2.64 0.76 -14.46
CA GLY A 57 2.23 2.17 -14.46
C GLY A 57 2.28 2.86 -13.09
N PHE A 58 2.82 2.21 -12.06
CA PHE A 58 3.06 2.81 -10.74
C PHE A 58 4.27 3.74 -10.73
N TRP A 59 4.31 4.71 -9.81
CA TRP A 59 5.40 5.66 -9.70
C TRP A 59 6.63 5.09 -8.98
N ARG A 60 6.45 4.16 -8.05
CA ARG A 60 7.51 3.70 -7.15
C ARG A 60 7.61 2.20 -7.07
N LEU A 61 6.74 1.45 -7.75
CA LEU A 61 6.87 0.01 -7.89
C LEU A 61 8.10 -0.29 -8.78
N PRO A 62 9.18 -0.87 -8.22
CA PRO A 62 10.34 -1.23 -9.01
C PRO A 62 10.01 -2.42 -9.91
N GLY A 63 10.60 -2.44 -11.11
CA GLY A 63 10.54 -3.57 -12.01
C GLY A 63 11.00 -4.84 -11.31
N GLY A 64 10.24 -5.93 -11.46
CA GLY A 64 10.50 -7.20 -10.78
C GLY A 64 9.91 -7.32 -9.36
N PHE A 65 9.49 -6.22 -8.71
CA PHE A 65 8.85 -6.32 -7.39
C PHE A 65 7.46 -6.97 -7.47
N GLU A 66 6.80 -6.94 -8.63
CA GLU A 66 5.58 -7.71 -8.89
C GLU A 66 5.74 -9.19 -8.58
N ALA A 67 6.89 -9.78 -8.90
CA ALA A 67 7.17 -11.19 -8.62
C ALA A 67 7.33 -11.45 -7.12
N VAL A 68 7.85 -10.47 -6.37
CA VAL A 68 7.93 -10.53 -4.90
C VAL A 68 6.53 -10.45 -4.30
N LEU A 69 5.70 -9.51 -4.77
CA LEU A 69 4.31 -9.36 -4.33
C LEU A 69 3.47 -10.60 -4.67
N ALA A 70 3.63 -11.16 -5.86
CA ALA A 70 3.04 -12.44 -6.25
C ALA A 70 3.50 -13.56 -5.30
N ARG A 71 4.80 -13.66 -4.99
CA ARG A 71 5.30 -14.68 -4.05
C ARG A 71 4.67 -14.52 -2.66
N TRP A 72 4.59 -13.29 -2.16
CA TRP A 72 3.96 -12.99 -0.88
C TRP A 72 2.47 -13.34 -0.90
N SER A 73 1.79 -13.08 -2.03
CA SER A 73 0.36 -13.30 -2.15
C SER A 73 -0.07 -14.77 -2.10
N ARG A 74 0.88 -15.71 -2.25
CA ARG A 74 0.64 -17.15 -2.06
C ARG A 74 0.30 -17.51 -0.61
N ALA A 75 0.72 -16.69 0.36
CA ALA A 75 0.40 -16.88 1.78
C ALA A 75 -0.90 -16.17 2.19
N GLY A 76 -1.46 -15.32 1.33
CA GLY A 76 -2.67 -14.51 1.57
C GLY A 76 -2.64 -13.24 0.74
N ALA A 77 -3.79 -12.58 0.54
CA ALA A 77 -3.86 -11.40 -0.33
C ALA A 77 -2.93 -10.25 0.11
N VAL A 78 -2.31 -9.60 -0.86
CA VAL A 78 -1.40 -8.46 -0.67
C VAL A 78 -1.75 -7.38 -1.69
N ALA A 79 -1.81 -6.12 -1.25
CA ALA A 79 -2.02 -4.98 -2.12
C ALA A 79 -0.79 -4.08 -2.19
N TYR A 80 -0.57 -3.48 -3.34
CA TYR A 80 0.32 -2.34 -3.48
C TYR A 80 -0.51 -1.07 -3.65
N VAL A 81 -0.18 -0.02 -2.90
CA VAL A 81 -0.92 1.24 -2.90
C VAL A 81 0.03 2.42 -3.01
N GLU A 82 -0.33 3.37 -3.86
CA GLU A 82 0.31 4.67 -3.99
C GLU A 82 -0.73 5.78 -3.89
N ALA A 83 -0.42 6.83 -3.15
CA ALA A 83 -1.20 8.06 -3.13
C ALA A 83 -0.27 9.26 -3.08
N GLU A 84 -0.59 10.27 -3.86
CA GLU A 84 -0.01 11.59 -3.77
C GLU A 84 -1.13 12.62 -3.65
N TYR A 85 -1.19 13.40 -2.57
CA TYR A 85 -2.14 14.50 -2.42
C TYR A 85 -1.45 15.84 -2.30
N PHE A 86 -1.81 16.80 -3.16
CA PHE A 86 -1.40 18.18 -3.08
C PHE A 86 -2.63 19.08 -2.85
N GLY A 87 -2.65 19.84 -1.75
CA GLY A 87 -3.71 20.82 -1.51
C GLY A 87 -5.13 20.27 -1.33
N GLY A 88 -5.30 18.94 -1.16
CA GLY A 88 -6.60 18.28 -0.97
C GLY A 88 -7.12 17.53 -2.20
N ALA A 89 -6.51 17.75 -3.37
CA ALA A 89 -6.66 16.89 -4.54
C ALA A 89 -5.47 15.93 -4.61
N GLY A 90 -5.67 14.72 -5.12
CA GLY A 90 -4.60 13.76 -5.20
C GLY A 90 -4.90 12.61 -6.13
N GLU A 91 -3.83 11.97 -6.57
CA GLU A 91 -3.87 10.76 -7.37
C GLU A 91 -3.71 9.54 -6.47
N GLN A 92 -4.35 8.45 -6.88
CA GLN A 92 -4.25 7.17 -6.21
C GLN A 92 -4.02 6.07 -7.24
N SER A 93 -3.16 5.13 -6.90
CA SER A 93 -2.94 3.91 -7.67
C SER A 93 -2.97 2.71 -6.72
N ALA A 94 -3.63 1.63 -7.13
CA ALA A 94 -3.63 0.41 -6.34
C ALA A 94 -3.72 -0.85 -7.20
N ALA A 95 -3.11 -1.92 -6.72
CA ALA A 95 -3.19 -3.27 -7.28
C ALA A 95 -3.23 -4.29 -6.15
N VAL A 96 -3.85 -5.45 -6.39
CA VAL A 96 -3.97 -6.54 -5.44
C VAL A 96 -3.52 -7.84 -6.09
N TRP A 97 -2.65 -8.55 -5.39
CA TRP A 97 -2.22 -9.90 -5.72
C TRP A 97 -2.85 -10.89 -4.74
N GLU A 98 -3.24 -12.04 -5.25
CA GLU A 98 -3.78 -13.15 -4.48
C GLU A 98 -3.33 -14.46 -5.13
N GLY A 99 -2.93 -15.46 -4.33
CA GLY A 99 -2.62 -16.80 -4.84
C GLY A 99 -1.39 -16.91 -5.75
N GLY A 100 -0.54 -15.88 -5.84
CA GLY A 100 0.59 -15.85 -6.79
C GLY A 100 0.36 -15.02 -8.04
N GLU A 101 -0.80 -14.40 -8.21
CA GLU A 101 -1.17 -13.68 -9.42
C GLU A 101 -1.78 -12.31 -9.13
N LEU A 102 -1.79 -11.43 -10.13
CA LEU A 102 -2.43 -10.12 -10.06
C LEU A 102 -3.94 -10.31 -10.16
N ALA A 103 -4.63 -10.27 -9.02
CA ALA A 103 -6.06 -10.53 -8.91
C ALA A 103 -6.92 -9.30 -9.23
N TRP A 104 -6.40 -8.08 -9.01
CA TRP A 104 -7.09 -6.83 -9.33
C TRP A 104 -6.14 -5.66 -9.56
N GLY A 105 -6.51 -4.76 -10.47
CA GLY A 105 -5.69 -3.62 -10.85
C GLY A 105 -4.62 -3.98 -11.91
N PRO A 106 -3.65 -3.08 -12.16
CA PRO A 106 -3.49 -1.75 -11.55
C PRO A 106 -4.65 -0.82 -11.89
N VAL A 107 -5.22 -0.17 -10.88
CA VAL A 107 -6.20 0.91 -11.05
C VAL A 107 -5.54 2.21 -10.63
N HIS A 108 -5.49 3.16 -11.56
CA HIS A 108 -4.97 4.50 -11.33
C HIS A 108 -6.08 5.54 -11.55
N VAL A 109 -6.23 6.44 -10.58
CA VAL A 109 -7.10 7.62 -10.67
C VAL A 109 -6.23 8.86 -10.51
N PRO A 110 -6.12 9.70 -11.56
CA PRO A 110 -5.31 10.91 -11.53
C PRO A 110 -5.94 12.01 -10.67
N GLU A 111 -5.14 13.01 -10.30
CA GLU A 111 -5.59 14.21 -9.61
C GLU A 111 -6.74 14.90 -10.37
N GLY A 112 -7.73 15.41 -9.62
CA GLY A 112 -8.84 16.17 -10.19
C GLY A 112 -9.97 15.30 -10.74
N ARG A 113 -9.86 13.97 -10.71
CA ARG A 113 -10.97 13.06 -11.00
C ARG A 113 -11.73 12.71 -9.72
N GLU A 114 -13.06 12.62 -9.84
CA GLU A 114 -13.88 12.07 -8.76
C GLU A 114 -13.67 10.57 -8.63
N PHE A 115 -13.62 10.09 -7.39
CA PHE A 115 -13.63 8.65 -7.11
C PHE A 115 -15.01 8.06 -7.44
N SER A 116 -15.03 6.78 -7.80
CA SER A 116 -16.26 6.04 -8.00
C SER A 116 -17.06 5.93 -6.69
N ALA A 117 -18.34 5.57 -6.79
CA ALA A 117 -19.20 5.33 -5.62
C ALA A 117 -18.63 4.25 -4.68
N ASP A 118 -17.80 3.34 -5.21
CA ASP A 118 -17.12 2.29 -4.45
C ASP A 118 -15.90 2.77 -3.65
N GLY A 119 -15.54 4.05 -3.76
CA GLY A 119 -14.36 4.67 -3.14
C GLY A 119 -13.15 4.77 -4.08
N GLY A 120 -12.06 5.36 -3.57
CA GLY A 120 -10.79 5.46 -4.30
C GLY A 120 -10.08 4.10 -4.46
N PRO A 121 -9.10 3.99 -5.39
CA PRO A 121 -8.34 2.76 -5.62
C PRO A 121 -7.80 2.09 -4.35
N ILE A 122 -7.32 2.89 -3.38
CA ILE A 122 -6.78 2.35 -2.12
C ILE A 122 -7.89 1.72 -1.27
N SER A 123 -9.03 2.39 -1.11
CA SER A 123 -10.15 1.85 -0.33
C SER A 123 -10.68 0.55 -0.96
N GLN A 124 -10.76 0.48 -2.29
CA GLN A 124 -11.15 -0.73 -3.01
C GLN A 124 -10.16 -1.89 -2.84
N ALA A 125 -8.86 -1.60 -2.77
CA ALA A 125 -7.83 -2.58 -2.51
C ALA A 125 -7.88 -3.09 -1.06
N LEU A 126 -8.02 -2.19 -0.08
CA LEU A 126 -8.15 -2.54 1.34
C LEU A 126 -9.38 -3.42 1.60
N ARG A 127 -10.50 -3.14 0.93
CA ARG A 127 -11.71 -3.98 1.00
C ARG A 127 -11.44 -5.42 0.57
N ARG A 128 -10.60 -5.61 -0.46
CA ARG A 128 -10.18 -6.94 -0.95
C ARG A 128 -9.25 -7.66 0.02
N LEU A 129 -8.49 -6.91 0.82
CA LEU A 129 -7.71 -7.46 1.92
C LEU A 129 -8.57 -7.82 3.16
N GLY A 130 -9.89 -7.62 3.09
CA GLY A 130 -10.82 -7.92 4.18
C GLY A 130 -11.02 -6.77 5.18
N VAL A 131 -10.57 -5.56 4.85
CA VAL A 131 -10.85 -4.38 5.68
C VAL A 131 -12.33 -4.04 5.55
N VAL A 132 -13.01 -3.97 6.69
CA VAL A 132 -14.41 -3.55 6.75
C VAL A 132 -14.47 -2.08 7.13
N ALA A 133 -15.07 -1.27 6.25
CA ALA A 133 -15.27 0.14 6.52
C ALA A 133 -16.22 0.37 7.71
N ARG A 134 -15.93 1.40 8.51
CA ARG A 134 -16.84 1.88 9.56
C ARG A 134 -18.01 2.63 8.94
N GLU A 135 -19.14 2.68 9.65
CA GLU A 135 -20.32 3.40 9.21
C GLU A 135 -19.99 4.87 8.87
N GLY A 136 -20.36 5.29 7.66
CA GLY A 136 -20.09 6.64 7.15
C GLY A 136 -18.64 6.93 6.75
N GLN A 137 -17.76 5.93 6.71
CA GLN A 137 -16.36 6.04 6.30
C GLN A 137 -16.02 5.02 5.21
N ASP A 138 -14.92 5.23 4.50
CA ASP A 138 -14.32 4.21 3.63
C ASP A 138 -13.21 3.46 4.37
N GLU A 139 -12.67 2.41 3.74
CA GLU A 139 -11.60 1.58 4.33
C GLU A 139 -10.34 2.40 4.65
N PHE A 140 -10.01 3.37 3.80
CA PHE A 140 -8.87 4.27 4.00
C PHE A 140 -9.05 5.15 5.26
N ALA A 141 -10.21 5.81 5.41
CA ALA A 141 -10.54 6.60 6.59
C ALA A 141 -10.66 5.73 7.85
N THR A 142 -11.20 4.52 7.71
CA THR A 142 -11.36 3.55 8.80
C THR A 142 -10.03 3.15 9.43
N LEU A 143 -9.01 2.93 8.61
CA LEU A 143 -7.65 2.63 9.06
C LEU A 143 -6.88 3.89 9.51
N GLY A 144 -7.53 5.05 9.51
CA GLY A 144 -6.90 6.30 9.91
C GLY A 144 -5.80 6.77 8.98
N LEU A 145 -5.74 6.25 7.75
CA LEU A 145 -4.70 6.60 6.77
C LEU A 145 -4.73 8.08 6.38
N GLY A 146 -5.92 8.71 6.47
CA GLY A 146 -6.09 10.16 6.30
C GLY A 146 -5.73 11.02 7.51
N ARG A 147 -5.37 10.43 8.68
CA ARG A 147 -5.08 11.20 9.91
C ARG A 147 -3.67 11.79 9.95
N HIS A 148 -2.74 11.24 9.18
CA HIS A 148 -1.36 11.69 9.16
C HIS A 148 -0.96 12.04 7.73
N ARG A 149 -0.65 13.33 7.51
CA ARG A 149 -0.33 13.89 6.20
C ARG A 149 1.11 13.59 5.72
N ASP A 150 1.88 12.76 6.42
CA ASP A 150 3.27 12.41 6.08
C ASP A 150 3.72 11.04 6.65
N ASN A 151 4.54 10.30 5.89
CA ASN A 151 5.16 9.03 6.28
C ASN A 151 6.04 9.15 7.54
N GLU A 152 6.75 10.27 7.73
CA GLU A 152 7.56 10.53 8.94
C GLU A 152 6.74 10.51 10.24
N ARG A 153 5.46 10.90 10.15
CA ARG A 153 4.57 10.95 11.32
C ARG A 153 4.04 9.57 11.71
N TRP A 154 3.94 8.65 10.75
CA TRP A 154 3.64 7.23 10.99
C TRP A 154 4.79 6.51 11.68
N ILE A 155 6.04 6.76 11.25
CA ILE A 155 7.24 6.20 11.89
C ILE A 155 7.32 6.66 13.36
N ARG A 156 6.93 7.90 13.66
CA ARG A 156 6.90 8.44 15.02
C ARG A 156 5.75 7.88 15.88
N ALA A 157 4.64 7.46 15.27
CA ALA A 157 3.50 6.86 15.98
C ALA A 157 3.72 5.37 16.31
N GLY A 158 4.55 4.66 15.54
CA GLY A 158 4.95 3.27 15.81
C GLY A 158 6.04 3.11 16.87
N GLY A 159 6.74 4.20 17.25
CA GLY A 159 7.80 4.20 18.27
C GLY A 159 7.31 4.46 19.70
N GLY A 160 6.03 4.20 19.98
CA GLY A 160 5.36 4.59 21.22
C GLY A 160 4.88 3.43 22.09
N ARG A 161 5.78 2.50 22.43
CA ARG A 161 6.00 1.98 23.80
C ARG A 161 7.03 0.87 23.82
#